data_AF-A0A4Y2L0C0-F1
#
_entry.id   AF-A0A4Y2L0C0-F1
#
_cell.length_a   1.000
_cell.length_b   1.000
_cell.length_c   1.000
_cell.angle_alpha   90.00
_cell.angle_beta   90.00
_cell.angle_gamma   90.00
#
_symmetry.space_group_name_H-M   'P 1'
#
loop_
_entity.id
_entity.type
_entity.pdbx_description
1 polymer ?
#
loop_
_entity_poly.entity_id
_entity_poly.type
_entity_poly.pdbx_seq_one_letter_code
_entity_poly.pdbx_strand_id
1 'polypeptide(L)'
;DSGYPQELHLHTPYSTVSTGSAEEQYNAAHSRGRCVVERCNGVLKNRFRCLLKHRTLHYMPEVACSIINSCIILHNWCVEGEIKWEDIDLPEEDILFDTVIE
;
A
#
# COMPACT_ATOMS: atom_id res chain seq x y z
N ASP A 1 5.17 6.16 -8.32
CA ASP A 1 4.01 7.02 -8.61
C ASP A 1 3.85 7.41 -10.07
N SER A 2 4.88 7.21 -10.91
CA SER A 2 4.78 7.31 -12.37
C SER A 2 3.75 6.37 -13.01
N GLY A 3 3.18 5.44 -12.25
CA GLY A 3 2.10 4.55 -12.68
C GLY A 3 0.70 5.17 -12.60
N TYR A 4 0.56 6.37 -12.01
CA TYR A 4 -0.71 7.10 -11.98
C TYR A 4 -0.65 8.31 -12.92
N PRO A 5 -1.73 8.59 -13.66
CA PRO A 5 -1.81 9.76 -14.52
C PRO A 5 -1.76 11.05 -13.68
N GLN A 6 -1.32 12.14 -14.31
CA GLN A 6 -1.39 13.46 -13.70
C GLN A 6 -2.85 13.92 -13.67
N GLU A 7 -3.33 14.28 -12.48
CA GLU A 7 -4.71 14.72 -12.26
C GLU A 7 -4.75 16.16 -11.73
N LEU A 8 -5.91 16.82 -11.86
CA LEU A 8 -6.09 18.20 -11.37
C LEU A 8 -5.80 18.34 -9.87
N HIS A 9 -6.04 17.27 -9.11
CA HIS A 9 -5.88 17.21 -7.66
C HIS A 9 -4.61 16.49 -7.18
N LEU A 10 -3.80 15.93 -8.10
CA LEU A 10 -2.63 15.12 -7.75
C LEU A 10 -1.59 15.23 -8.87
N HIS A 11 -0.50 15.94 -8.58
CA HIS A 11 0.61 16.06 -9.53
C HIS A 11 1.55 14.87 -9.41
N THR A 12 1.98 14.33 -10.54
CA THR A 12 3.09 13.37 -10.56
C THR A 12 4.35 14.07 -10.01
N PRO A 13 5.17 13.40 -9.19
CA PRO A 13 6.42 13.97 -8.70
C PRO A 13 7.32 14.46 -9.83
N TYR A 14 7.99 15.59 -9.60
CA TYR A 14 8.93 16.18 -10.54
C TYR A 14 10.19 15.33 -10.63
N SER A 15 10.63 14.98 -11.84
CA SER A 15 11.81 14.14 -12.08
C SER A 15 13.14 14.86 -11.81
N THR A 16 13.19 16.16 -12.09
CA THR A 16 14.35 17.02 -11.85
C THR A 16 13.89 18.22 -11.05
N VAL A 17 14.52 18.45 -9.89
CA VAL A 17 14.24 19.58 -9.00
C VAL A 17 15.51 20.31 -8.66
N SER A 18 15.43 21.63 -8.46
CA SER A 18 16.53 22.44 -7.94
C SER A 18 16.41 22.57 -6.42
N THR A 19 17.54 22.66 -5.72
CA THR A 19 17.56 22.79 -4.26
C THR A 19 16.83 24.05 -3.81
N GLY A 20 15.90 23.89 -2.87
CA GLY A 20 15.07 24.96 -2.32
C GLY A 20 13.86 25.35 -3.17
N SER A 21 13.62 24.66 -4.29
CA SER A 21 12.50 24.96 -5.18
C SER A 21 11.14 24.52 -4.61
N ALA A 22 10.05 25.06 -5.15
CA ALA A 22 8.70 24.64 -4.76
C ALA A 22 8.45 23.17 -5.15
N GLU A 23 9.05 22.71 -6.25
CA GLU A 23 8.99 21.33 -6.73
C GLU A 23 9.68 20.35 -5.79
N GLU A 24 10.83 20.72 -5.20
CA GLU A 24 11.50 19.90 -4.18
C GLU A 24 10.63 19.77 -2.93
N GLN A 25 10.03 20.88 -2.47
CA GLN A 25 9.12 20.88 -1.33
C GLN A 25 7.87 20.02 -1.59
N TYR A 26 7.31 20.12 -2.80
CA TYR A 26 6.21 19.28 -3.26
C TYR A 26 6.58 17.79 -3.21
N ASN A 27 7.68 17.40 -3.86
CA ASN A 27 8.15 16.02 -3.89
C ASN A 27 8.38 15.46 -2.47
N ALA A 28 8.94 16.27 -1.56
CA ALA A 28 9.16 15.89 -0.18
C ALA A 28 7.82 15.66 0.57
N ALA A 29 6.84 16.54 0.39
CA ALA A 29 5.51 16.37 0.97
C ALA A 29 4.80 15.13 0.41
N HIS A 30 4.84 14.96 -0.91
CA HIS A 30 4.25 13.84 -1.62
C HIS A 30 4.84 12.50 -1.16
N SER A 31 6.18 12.41 -1.10
CA SER A 31 6.89 11.22 -0.63
C SER A 31 6.51 10.84 0.80
N ARG A 32 6.42 11.82 1.71
CA ARG A 32 5.98 11.55 3.10
C ARG A 32 4.56 10.97 3.16
N GLY A 33 3.63 11.50 2.38
CA GLY A 33 2.26 10.98 2.29
C GLY A 33 2.25 9.54 1.76
N ARG A 34 2.98 9.29 0.66
CA ARG A 34 3.13 7.96 0.05
C ARG A 34 3.68 6.94 1.05
N CYS A 35 4.73 7.28 1.81
CA CYS A 35 5.30 6.39 2.81
C CYS A 35 4.28 5.93 3.86
N VAL A 36 3.28 6.76 4.21
CA VAL A 36 2.21 6.36 5.14
C VAL A 36 1.26 5.36 4.49
N VAL A 37 0.81 5.66 3.27
CA VAL A 37 -0.11 4.80 2.51
C VAL A 37 0.51 3.43 2.22
N GLU A 38 1.77 3.40 1.81
CA GLU A 38 2.48 2.14 1.52
C GLU A 38 2.67 1.27 2.76
N ARG A 39 3.03 1.88 3.89
CA ARG A 39 3.11 1.17 5.17
C ARG A 39 1.75 0.59 5.58
N CYS A 40 0.68 1.37 5.44
CA CYS A 40 -0.69 0.88 5.69
C CYS A 40 -1.04 -0.32 4.82
N ASN A 41 -0.77 -0.23 3.51
CA ASN A 41 -1.00 -1.33 2.57
C ASN A 41 -0.16 -2.56 2.94
N GLY A 42 1.10 -2.39 3.34
CA GLY A 42 1.96 -3.47 3.81
C GLY A 42 1.38 -4.20 5.02
N VAL A 43 0.95 -3.47 6.04
CA VAL A 43 0.30 -4.03 7.24
C VAL A 43 -0.97 -4.80 6.89
N LEU A 44 -1.83 -4.23 6.04
CA LEU A 44 -3.08 -4.89 5.63
C LEU A 44 -2.81 -6.16 4.82
N LYS A 45 -1.86 -6.15 3.90
CA LYS A 45 -1.46 -7.33 3.12
C LYS A 45 -0.84 -8.42 3.98
N ASN A 46 -0.02 -8.05 4.96
CA ASN A 46 0.60 -9.01 5.88
C ASN A 46 -0.46 -9.72 6.74
N ARG A 47 -1.43 -8.94 7.24
CA ARG A 47 -2.53 -9.47 8.07
C ARG A 47 -3.55 -10.26 7.26
N PHE A 48 -3.96 -9.75 6.09
CA PHE A 48 -5.01 -10.33 5.25
C PHE A 48 -4.44 -10.80 3.92
N ARG A 49 -4.10 -12.09 3.86
CA ARG A 49 -3.52 -12.72 2.67
C ARG A 49 -4.40 -12.61 1.41
N CYS A 50 -5.70 -12.35 1.55
CA CYS A 50 -6.60 -12.09 0.42
C CYS A 50 -6.28 -10.78 -0.33
N LEU A 51 -5.44 -9.91 0.22
CA LEU A 51 -4.99 -8.65 -0.41
C LEU A 51 -3.61 -8.76 -1.08
N LEU A 52 -2.94 -9.91 -0.97
CA LEU A 52 -1.63 -10.12 -1.61
C LEU A 52 -1.74 -10.07 -3.14
N LYS A 53 -0.72 -9.54 -3.81
CA LYS A 53 -0.66 -9.42 -5.28
C LYS A 53 -0.89 -10.75 -6.01
N HIS A 54 -0.35 -11.85 -5.48
CA HIS A 54 -0.57 -13.21 -6.02
C HIS A 54 -1.99 -13.74 -5.82
N ARG A 55 -2.78 -13.09 -4.96
CA ARG A 55 -4.20 -13.31 -4.75
C ARG A 55 -4.97 -12.04 -5.10
N THR A 56 -4.61 -11.44 -6.25
CA THR A 56 -5.33 -10.27 -6.78
C THR A 56 -6.83 -10.55 -6.69
N LEU A 57 -7.58 -9.58 -6.17
CA LEU A 57 -9.03 -9.69 -6.04
C LEU A 57 -9.63 -9.75 -7.44
N HIS A 58 -9.90 -10.98 -7.94
CA HIS A 58 -10.58 -11.24 -9.21
C HIS A 58 -12.09 -10.99 -9.09
N TYR A 59 -12.43 -9.82 -8.57
CA TYR A 59 -13.79 -9.37 -8.34
C TYR A 59 -14.02 -8.05 -9.06
N MET A 60 -15.27 -7.73 -9.33
CA MET A 60 -15.62 -6.38 -9.78
C MET A 60 -15.20 -5.35 -8.73
N PRO A 61 -14.83 -4.12 -9.14
CA PRO A 61 -14.33 -3.09 -8.23
C PRO A 61 -15.19 -2.87 -6.99
N GLU A 62 -16.51 -2.96 -7.12
CA GLU A 62 -17.48 -2.79 -6.03
C GLU A 62 -17.31 -3.85 -4.94
N VAL A 63 -17.12 -5.10 -5.35
CA VAL A 63 -16.90 -6.23 -4.45
C VAL A 63 -15.49 -6.19 -3.86
N ALA A 64 -14.48 -5.85 -4.68
CA ALA A 64 -13.11 -5.68 -4.20
C ALA A 64 -13.03 -4.58 -3.11
N CYS A 65 -13.70 -3.44 -3.31
CA CYS A 65 -13.83 -2.38 -2.32
C CYS A 65 -14.50 -2.87 -1.04
N SER A 66 -15.55 -3.70 -1.15
CA SER A 66 -16.25 -4.26 0.01
C SER A 66 -15.35 -5.20 0.83
N ILE A 67 -14.53 -6.02 0.17
CA ILE A 67 -13.53 -6.88 0.82
C ILE A 67 -12.48 -6.03 1.53
N ILE A 68 -11.92 -5.02 0.85
CA ILE A 68 -10.91 -4.11 1.42
C ILE A 68 -11.47 -3.38 2.65
N ASN A 69 -12.68 -2.84 2.56
CA ASN A 69 -13.35 -2.18 3.69
C ASN A 69 -13.54 -3.11 4.88
N SER A 70 -13.91 -4.37 4.63
CA SER A 70 -14.05 -5.38 5.68
C SER A 70 -12.71 -5.65 6.38
N CYS A 71 -11.62 -5.78 5.61
CA CYS A 71 -10.27 -5.92 6.15
C CYS A 71 -9.87 -4.72 7.03
N ILE A 72 -10.19 -3.49 6.62
CA ILE A 72 -9.89 -2.27 7.40
C ILE A 72 -10.68 -2.27 8.72
N ILE A 73 -11.98 -2.58 8.69
CA ILE A 73 -12.82 -2.64 9.90
C ILE A 73 -12.24 -3.68 10.88
N LEU A 74 -11.93 -4.88 10.38
CA LEU A 74 -11.35 -5.95 11.20
C LEU A 74 -9.97 -5.56 11.75
N HIS A 75 -9.14 -4.89 10.95
CA HIS A 75 -7.85 -4.37 11.41
C HIS A 75 -8.03 -3.42 12.60
N ASN A 76 -8.93 -2.45 12.47
CA ASN A 76 -9.19 -1.46 13.52
C ASN A 76 -9.66 -2.12 14.82
N TRP A 77 -10.55 -3.11 14.74
CA TRP A 77 -10.96 -3.89 15.91
C TRP A 77 -9.81 -4.66 16.56
N CYS A 78 -8.89 -5.22 15.78
CA CYS A 78 -7.71 -5.87 16.35
C CYS A 78 -6.78 -4.87 17.06
N VAL A 79 -6.61 -3.67 16.50
CA VAL A 79 -5.80 -2.61 17.11
C VAL A 79 -6.43 -2.13 18.41
N GLU A 80 -7.75 -1.92 18.42
CA GLU A 80 -8.50 -1.50 19.61
C GLU A 80 -8.50 -2.58 20.71
N GLY A 81 -8.64 -3.85 20.33
CA GLY A 81 -8.62 -4.97 21.26
C GLY A 81 -7.22 -5.39 21.74
N GLU A 82 -6.18 -4.61 21.43
CA GLU A 82 -4.76 -4.94 21.69
C GLU A 82 -4.36 -6.36 21.25
N ILE A 83 -4.99 -6.86 20.19
CA ILE A 83 -4.71 -8.20 19.67
C ILE A 83 -3.34 -8.13 19.01
N LYS A 84 -2.33 -8.61 19.74
CA LYS A 84 -0.97 -8.76 19.23
C LYS A 84 -1.02 -9.65 18.00
N TRP A 85 -0.77 -9.03 16.87
CA TRP A 85 -0.45 -9.72 15.63
C TRP A 85 1.06 -9.74 15.55
N GLU A 86 1.64 -10.93 15.54
CA GLU A 86 3.02 -11.06 15.15
C GLU A 86 3.09 -10.75 13.67
N ASP A 87 3.74 -9.63 13.34
CA ASP A 87 4.10 -9.35 11.96
C ASP A 87 5.00 -10.50 11.50
N ILE A 88 4.44 -11.38 10.68
CA ILE A 88 5.23 -12.38 9.99
C ILE A 88 6.07 -11.56 9.00
N ASP A 89 7.40 -11.61 9.16
CA ASP A 89 8.32 -11.10 8.14
C ASP A 89 8.16 -11.99 6.91
N LEU A 90 7.18 -11.63 6.08
CA LEU A 90 6.99 -12.26 4.80
C LEU A 90 8.11 -11.76 3.90
N PRO A 91 8.84 -12.66 3.22
CA PRO A 91 9.78 -12.25 2.19
C PRO A 91 9.06 -11.36 1.17
N GLU A 92 9.79 -10.40 0.56
CA GLU A 92 9.22 -9.52 -0.47
C GLU A 92 8.43 -10.34 -1.49
N GLU A 93 7.29 -9.80 -1.96
CA GLU A 93 6.30 -10.55 -2.76
C GLU A 93 6.92 -11.34 -3.93
N ASP A 94 8.04 -10.89 -4.48
CA ASP A 94 8.76 -11.54 -5.59
C ASP A 94 9.57 -12.79 -5.17
N ILE A 95 10.04 -12.88 -3.92
CA ILE A 95 10.87 -13.98 -3.39
C ILE A 95 10.00 -15.22 -3.02
N LEU A 96 8.75 -15.00 -2.59
CA LEU A 96 7.84 -16.08 -2.20
C LEU A 96 7.41 -16.96 -3.39
N PHE A 97 7.48 -16.44 -4.61
CA PHE A 97 7.13 -17.19 -5.82
C PHE A 97 8.20 -18.23 -6.18
N ASP A 98 9.48 -17.86 -6.05
CA ASP A 98 10.60 -18.75 -6.39
C ASP A 98 10.69 -19.97 -5.47
N THR A 99 10.17 -19.89 -4.24
CA THR A 99 10.20 -21.02 -3.28
C THR A 99 9.04 -21.99 -3.44
N VAL A 100 7.98 -21.65 -4.19
CA VAL A 100 6.77 -22.49 -4.35
C VAL A 100 6.74 -23.22 -5.71
N ILE A 101 7.71 -22.93 -6.57
CA ILE A 101 7.84 -23.50 -7.93
C ILE A 101 8.96 -24.57 -8.02
N GLU A 102 9.64 -24.91 -6.92
CA GLU A 102 10.47 -26.13 -6.77
C GLU A 102 9.73 -27.25 -6.03
#